data_AF-A0A1C6RU81-F1
#
_entry.id   AF-A0A1C6RU81-F1
#
_cell.length_a   1.000
_cell.length_b   1.000
_cell.length_c   1.000
_cell.angle_alpha   90.00
_cell.angle_beta   90.00
_cell.angle_gamma   90.00
#
_symmetry.space_group_name_H-M   'P 1'
#
loop_
_entity.id
_entity.type
_entity.pdbx_description
1 polymer ?
#
loop_
_entity_poly.entity_id
_entity_poly.type
_entity_poly.pdbx_seq_one_letter_code
_entity_poly.pdbx_strand_id
1 'polypeptide(L)'
;MSAAADRAAEGRVAVELRSVPDCPNLAPARHELRAALADLGLPLAVVTEVVGDYPSPSILVNGVDVMGGAGDGSAACRLDLPTGERIRAALRQATGAVPATAATEQSRGACCAQPGNAIRTDRPRRAEQLPDSLRQVHRAILQHFAATGTAPTDPDIRTGLSAADLDTAKALRELAREDLVAVDSAGRLVAAYPFSPTPTPHVVSFGDVEVYAMCAIDALGMPFMLGTDAAITSADPHTGQPVRVTITNGAATYHPAGAVIVYAATGEAGRSVDTCCSTINFFTSASSAQAWITAHPNLAATVLDQDQAVTLGRDIFEPLLA
;
A
#
# COMPACT_ATOMS: atom_id res chain seq x y z
N MET A 1 -21.80 -21.96 32.26
CA MET A 1 -22.24 -20.90 33.18
C MET A 1 -21.02 -20.07 33.52
N SER A 2 -20.93 -18.76 33.35
CA SER A 2 -21.75 -17.73 32.69
C SER A 2 -20.92 -16.44 32.91
N ALA A 3 -20.98 -15.49 32.00
CA ALA A 3 -20.50 -14.11 32.17
C ALA A 3 -18.99 -13.78 32.10
N ALA A 4 -18.12 -14.71 31.67
CA ALA A 4 -16.82 -14.32 31.07
C ALA A 4 -16.95 -14.02 29.55
N ALA A 5 -18.12 -14.32 29.00
CA ALA A 5 -18.47 -14.28 27.58
C ALA A 5 -19.42 -13.11 27.23
N ASP A 6 -19.45 -12.04 28.02
CA ASP A 6 -20.23 -10.86 27.65
C ASP A 6 -19.48 -9.57 28.05
N ARG A 7 -18.99 -8.87 27.02
CA ARG A 7 -18.65 -7.44 27.05
C ARG A 7 -17.47 -7.02 27.92
N ALA A 8 -16.28 -7.53 27.60
CA ALA A 8 -15.12 -6.63 27.54
C ALA A 8 -15.37 -5.62 26.40
N ALA A 9 -16.23 -4.65 26.72
CA ALA A 9 -16.58 -3.40 26.06
C ALA A 9 -15.98 -3.18 24.66
N GLU A 10 -16.83 -3.43 23.66
CA GLU A 10 -17.18 -2.49 22.57
C GLU A 10 -16.37 -1.16 22.59
N GLY A 11 -15.15 -1.17 22.07
CA GLY A 11 -14.52 0.06 21.59
C GLY A 11 -15.03 0.31 20.16
N ARG A 12 -15.56 1.48 19.77
CA ARG A 12 -15.41 2.83 20.33
C ARG A 12 -16.44 3.82 19.73
N VAL A 13 -17.70 3.44 19.51
CA VAL A 13 -18.71 4.35 18.92
C VAL A 13 -20.04 4.32 19.67
N ALA A 14 -20.38 5.45 20.30
CA ALA A 14 -21.68 5.74 20.90
C ALA A 14 -22.35 6.87 20.11
N VAL A 15 -23.64 6.71 19.79
CA VAL A 15 -24.40 7.68 19.00
C VAL A 15 -25.60 8.16 19.80
N GLU A 16 -25.83 9.48 19.87
CA GLU A 16 -27.02 10.07 20.46
C GLU A 16 -27.82 10.84 19.41
N LEU A 17 -29.12 10.57 19.31
CA LEU A 17 -30.06 11.37 18.52
C LEU A 17 -30.90 12.22 19.47
N ARG A 18 -30.60 13.52 19.52
CA ARG A 18 -31.27 14.49 20.39
C ARG A 18 -32.37 15.24 19.65
N SER A 19 -33.50 15.46 20.32
CA SER A 19 -34.63 16.19 19.75
C SER A 19 -35.41 17.04 20.74
N VAL A 20 -36.09 18.08 20.25
CA VAL A 20 -37.15 18.78 20.98
C VAL A 20 -38.48 18.10 20.69
N PRO A 21 -39.49 18.23 21.57
CA PRO A 21 -40.83 17.73 21.30
C PRO A 21 -41.35 18.22 19.94
N ASP A 22 -42.01 17.32 19.21
CA ASP A 22 -42.73 17.60 17.95
C ASP A 22 -41.90 18.21 16.80
N CYS A 23 -40.56 18.09 16.80
CA CYS A 23 -39.77 18.57 15.66
C CYS A 23 -40.06 17.72 14.40
N PRO A 24 -40.64 18.30 13.33
CA PRO A 24 -41.05 17.58 12.13
C PRO A 24 -39.87 16.95 11.37
N ASN A 25 -38.67 17.49 11.60
CA ASN A 25 -37.44 17.05 10.94
C ASN A 25 -36.77 15.84 11.62
N LEU A 26 -37.31 15.36 12.74
CA LEU A 26 -36.75 14.20 13.46
C LEU A 26 -36.87 12.90 12.66
N ALA A 27 -38.01 12.67 11.99
CA ALA A 27 -38.23 11.44 11.22
C ALA A 27 -37.27 11.31 10.03
N PRO A 28 -37.05 12.35 9.20
CA PRO A 28 -36.01 12.34 8.17
C PRO A 28 -34.60 12.08 8.72
N ALA A 29 -34.19 12.77 9.79
CA ALA A 29 -32.85 12.59 10.36
C ALA A 29 -32.64 11.17 10.93
N ARG A 30 -33.67 10.58 11.54
CA ARG A 30 -33.64 9.20 12.01
C ARG A 30 -33.49 8.20 10.86
N HIS A 31 -34.14 8.47 9.72
CA HIS A 31 -34.03 7.62 8.53
C HIS A 31 -32.59 7.61 7.99
N GLU A 32 -32.00 8.80 7.80
CA GLU A 32 -30.62 8.95 7.33
C GLU A 32 -29.60 8.31 8.27
N LEU A 33 -29.79 8.44 9.58
CA LEU A 33 -28.92 7.80 10.58
C LEU A 33 -28.97 6.26 10.48
N ARG A 34 -30.16 5.69 10.31
CA ARG A 34 -30.32 4.23 10.17
C ARG A 34 -29.67 3.72 8.88
N ALA A 35 -29.84 4.43 7.78
CA ALA A 35 -29.18 4.09 6.52
C ALA A 35 -27.65 4.12 6.66
N ALA A 36 -27.11 5.19 7.28
CA ALA A 36 -25.68 5.33 7.50
C ALA A 36 -25.07 4.24 8.40
N LEU A 37 -25.79 3.79 9.43
CA LEU A 37 -25.34 2.69 10.29
C LEU A 37 -25.35 1.34 9.54
N ALA A 38 -26.40 1.08 8.75
CA ALA A 38 -26.51 -0.12 7.93
C ALA A 38 -25.37 -0.21 6.89
N ASP A 39 -25.05 0.90 6.23
CA ASP A 39 -23.94 1.00 5.26
C ASP A 39 -22.57 0.66 5.88
N LEU A 40 -22.41 0.88 7.19
CA LEU A 40 -21.17 0.65 7.92
C LEU A 40 -21.17 -0.65 8.75
N GLY A 41 -22.24 -1.44 8.66
CA GLY A 41 -22.39 -2.67 9.44
C GLY A 41 -22.47 -2.45 10.95
N LEU A 42 -22.85 -1.24 11.41
CA LEU A 42 -22.96 -0.90 12.83
C LEU A 42 -24.35 -1.27 13.36
N PRO A 43 -24.44 -1.91 14.54
CA PRO A 43 -25.73 -2.30 15.12
C PRO A 43 -26.48 -1.07 15.63
N LEU A 44 -27.82 -1.04 15.48
CA LEU A 44 -28.66 0.06 16.00
C LEU A 44 -28.59 0.24 17.53
N ALA A 45 -28.09 -0.77 18.25
CA ALA A 45 -27.90 -0.72 19.70
C ALA A 45 -26.91 0.37 20.16
N VAL A 46 -26.09 0.93 19.25
CA VAL A 46 -25.19 2.05 19.56
C VAL A 46 -25.91 3.40 19.62
N VAL A 47 -27.20 3.48 19.25
CA VAL A 47 -27.97 4.73 19.20
C VAL A 47 -28.88 4.89 20.42
N THR A 48 -28.75 6.03 21.09
CA THR A 48 -29.64 6.46 22.18
C THR A 48 -30.45 7.68 21.73
N GLU A 49 -31.78 7.63 21.81
CA GLU A 49 -32.63 8.79 21.52
C GLU A 49 -32.95 9.56 22.81
N VAL A 50 -32.74 10.88 22.81
CA VAL A 50 -32.95 11.76 23.96
C VAL A 50 -33.82 12.95 23.56
N VAL A 51 -34.85 13.24 24.35
CA VAL A 51 -35.70 14.43 24.17
C VAL A 51 -35.35 15.45 25.24
N GLY A 52 -35.08 16.69 24.85
CA GLY A 52 -34.74 17.76 25.78
C GLY A 52 -34.48 19.10 25.11
N ASP A 53 -34.04 20.08 25.90
CA ASP A 53 -33.86 21.46 25.46
C ASP A 53 -32.52 21.67 24.72
N TYR A 54 -32.44 21.12 23.52
CA TYR A 54 -31.27 21.16 22.65
C TYR A 54 -31.67 21.50 21.21
N PRO A 55 -30.73 21.90 20.34
CA PRO A 55 -31.00 22.00 18.91
C PRO A 55 -31.47 20.66 18.35
N SER A 56 -32.51 20.64 17.51
CA SER A 56 -33.17 19.41 17.07
C SER A 56 -33.36 19.34 15.55
N PRO A 57 -33.12 18.21 14.87
CA PRO A 57 -32.45 17.02 15.37
C PRO A 57 -30.92 17.22 15.41
N SER A 58 -30.29 16.75 16.48
CA SER A 58 -28.82 16.70 16.58
C SER A 58 -28.38 15.25 16.70
N ILE A 59 -27.40 14.85 15.89
CA ILE A 59 -26.80 13.51 15.96
C ILE A 59 -25.39 13.71 16.51
N LEU A 60 -25.14 13.16 17.69
CA LEU A 60 -23.83 13.22 18.33
C LEU A 60 -23.16 11.86 18.19
N VAL A 61 -21.91 11.84 17.76
CA VAL A 61 -21.07 10.64 17.74
C VAL A 61 -19.96 10.85 18.75
N ASN A 62 -19.88 9.97 19.76
CA ASN A 62 -18.98 10.10 20.91
C ASN A 62 -19.04 11.49 21.58
N GLY A 63 -20.24 12.07 21.65
CA GLY A 63 -20.47 13.38 22.28
C GLY A 63 -20.21 14.60 21.40
N VAL A 64 -19.86 14.43 20.12
CA VAL A 64 -19.63 15.53 19.17
C VAL A 64 -20.77 15.58 18.14
N ASP A 65 -21.43 16.73 17.97
CA ASP A 65 -22.48 16.90 16.95
C ASP A 65 -21.85 16.80 15.54
N VAL A 66 -22.45 15.97 14.67
CA VAL A 66 -22.09 15.82 13.24
C VAL A 66 -22.07 17.17 12.51
N MET A 67 -22.84 18.14 12.99
CA MET A 67 -22.89 19.49 12.41
C MET A 67 -21.76 20.42 12.89
N GLY A 68 -20.90 19.99 13.84
CA GLY A 68 -19.66 20.68 14.22
C GLY A 68 -19.73 21.57 15.46
N GLY A 69 -20.77 21.44 16.30
CA GLY A 69 -20.91 22.16 17.57
C GLY A 69 -20.85 21.22 18.79
N ALA A 70 -20.74 21.79 20.00
CA ALA A 70 -20.78 21.01 21.25
C ALA A 70 -22.19 20.48 21.60
N GLY A 71 -23.19 20.76 20.75
CA GLY A 71 -24.58 20.32 20.93
C GLY A 71 -25.36 21.09 22.01
N ASP A 72 -24.85 22.25 22.43
CA ASP A 72 -25.33 23.08 23.55
C ASP A 72 -26.04 24.38 23.12
N GLY A 73 -26.59 24.40 21.91
CA GLY A 73 -27.33 25.56 21.37
C GLY A 73 -28.76 25.71 21.93
N SER A 74 -29.43 26.80 21.51
CA SER A 74 -30.85 27.07 21.84
C SER A 74 -31.77 25.93 21.34
N ALA A 75 -32.77 25.58 22.17
CA ALA A 75 -33.79 24.58 21.87
C ALA A 75 -34.68 25.01 20.69
N ALA A 76 -34.24 24.71 19.47
CA ALA A 76 -34.93 25.05 18.23
C ALA A 76 -34.77 23.94 17.18
N CYS A 77 -35.80 23.74 16.36
CA CYS A 77 -35.78 22.78 15.27
C CYS A 77 -34.96 23.38 14.11
N ARG A 78 -33.80 22.79 13.82
CA ARG A 78 -32.90 23.22 12.74
C ARG A 78 -33.51 22.88 11.38
N LEU A 79 -33.34 23.79 10.43
CA LEU A 79 -33.77 23.62 9.05
C LEU A 79 -32.68 22.92 8.21
N ASP A 80 -31.43 23.04 8.62
CA ASP A 80 -30.26 22.39 8.05
C ASP A 80 -30.01 21.04 8.72
N LEU A 81 -30.49 19.97 8.11
CA LEU A 81 -30.37 18.62 8.66
C LEU A 81 -29.02 17.99 8.31
N PRO A 82 -28.45 17.16 9.21
CA PRO A 82 -27.26 16.38 8.88
C PRO A 82 -27.57 15.43 7.72
N THR A 83 -26.80 15.52 6.64
CA THR A 83 -26.93 14.64 5.48
C THR A 83 -26.36 13.25 5.79
N GLY A 84 -26.86 12.21 5.14
CA GLY A 84 -26.34 10.84 5.29
C GLY A 84 -24.82 10.73 5.04
N GLU A 85 -24.27 11.54 4.14
CA GLU A 85 -22.83 11.61 3.89
C GLU A 85 -22.04 12.14 5.11
N ARG A 86 -22.51 13.23 5.74
CA ARG A 86 -21.89 13.78 6.94
C ARG A 86 -21.99 12.82 8.13
N ILE A 87 -23.13 12.15 8.28
CA ILE A 87 -23.34 11.14 9.33
C ILE A 87 -22.37 9.96 9.14
N ARG A 88 -22.25 9.43 7.91
CA ARG A 88 -21.27 8.38 7.59
C ARG A 88 -19.84 8.83 7.85
N ALA A 89 -19.48 10.06 7.48
CA ALA A 89 -18.14 10.59 7.72
C ALA A 89 -17.79 10.63 9.21
N ALA A 90 -18.71 11.10 10.06
CA ALA A 90 -18.53 11.14 11.50
C ALA A 90 -18.45 9.74 12.13
N LEU A 91 -19.30 8.80 11.71
CA LEU A 91 -19.27 7.40 12.18
C LEU A 91 -18.00 6.67 11.75
N ARG A 92 -17.55 6.89 10.52
CA ARG A 92 -16.27 6.41 9.99
C ARG A 92 -15.10 6.94 10.83
N GLN A 93 -15.06 8.24 11.07
CA GLN A 93 -14.03 8.87 11.91
C GLN A 93 -14.02 8.28 13.33
N ALA A 94 -15.19 8.03 13.93
CA ALA A 94 -15.32 7.45 15.26
C ALA A 94 -14.95 5.95 15.33
N THR A 95 -15.20 5.19 14.26
CA THR A 95 -14.77 3.78 14.12
C THR A 95 -13.31 3.62 13.72
N GLY A 96 -12.60 4.72 13.44
CA GLY A 96 -11.22 4.69 12.93
C GLY A 96 -11.10 4.35 11.44
N ALA A 97 -12.22 4.30 10.71
CA ALA A 97 -12.24 4.20 9.26
C ALA A 97 -12.18 5.63 8.68
N VAL A 98 -11.13 6.02 7.97
CA VAL A 98 -11.07 7.41 7.44
C VAL A 98 -11.71 7.47 6.05
N PRO A 99 -12.65 8.40 5.77
CA PRO A 99 -13.02 8.74 4.40
C PRO A 99 -12.01 9.74 3.81
N ALA A 100 -11.63 9.49 2.55
CA ALA A 100 -10.75 10.35 1.78
C ALA A 100 -11.42 11.69 1.46
N THR A 101 -10.84 12.80 1.91
CA THR A 101 -10.46 14.00 1.13
C THR A 101 -10.25 15.21 2.05
N ALA A 102 -9.00 15.65 2.17
CA ALA A 102 -8.60 17.07 2.15
C ALA A 102 -7.07 17.09 2.20
N ALA A 103 -6.48 17.41 1.05
CA ALA A 103 -5.05 17.51 0.85
C ALA A 103 -4.48 18.68 1.67
N THR A 104 -3.59 18.38 2.61
CA THR A 104 -2.43 19.23 2.95
C THR A 104 -1.41 18.39 3.74
N GLU A 105 -0.21 18.26 3.16
CA GLU A 105 1.09 18.09 3.85
C GLU A 105 1.47 16.81 4.60
N GLN A 106 0.76 15.68 4.46
CA GLN A 106 1.26 14.40 4.98
C GLN A 106 1.33 13.29 3.92
N SER A 107 2.45 13.26 3.19
CA SER A 107 2.83 12.08 2.39
C SER A 107 4.33 11.94 2.32
N ARG A 108 4.94 11.39 3.36
CA ARG A 108 6.29 10.78 3.28
C ARG A 108 6.54 9.57 4.20
N GLY A 109 5.55 8.97 4.85
CA GLY A 109 5.90 7.86 5.74
C GLY A 109 4.81 7.06 6.44
N ALA A 110 3.79 6.55 5.74
CA ALA A 110 2.87 5.60 6.37
C ALA A 110 2.21 4.63 5.38
N CYS A 111 3.01 3.83 4.66
CA CYS A 111 2.48 2.65 3.97
C CYS A 111 2.52 1.39 4.84
N CYS A 112 3.10 1.42 6.04
CA CYS A 112 3.48 0.19 6.76
C CYS A 112 2.77 -0.02 8.11
N ALA A 113 1.66 0.67 8.39
CA ALA A 113 1.12 0.78 9.75
C ALA A 113 0.16 -0.35 10.20
N GLN A 114 -0.13 -1.37 9.39
CA GLN A 114 -0.90 -2.55 9.83
C GLN A 114 -0.22 -3.85 9.34
N PRO A 115 -0.33 -4.96 10.10
CA PRO A 115 -0.02 -6.29 9.56
C PRO A 115 -1.09 -6.63 8.51
N GLY A 116 -0.81 -6.32 7.25
CA GLY A 116 -1.73 -6.53 6.12
C GLY A 116 -1.61 -5.54 4.95
N ASN A 117 -0.89 -4.43 5.13
CA ASN A 117 -0.67 -3.42 4.08
C ASN A 117 0.82 -3.11 3.83
N ALA A 118 1.72 -4.05 4.19
CA ALA A 118 3.16 -3.95 3.91
C ALA A 118 3.51 -3.84 2.40
N ILE A 119 2.54 -4.14 1.54
CA ILE A 119 2.72 -4.21 0.09
C ILE A 119 2.69 -2.81 -0.53
N ARG A 120 3.84 -2.37 -1.08
CA ARG A 120 3.94 -1.11 -1.81
C ARG A 120 3.53 -1.30 -3.27
N THR A 121 2.28 -0.93 -3.58
CA THR A 121 1.72 -1.02 -4.93
C THR A 121 1.69 0.29 -5.70
N ASP A 122 2.03 1.43 -5.08
CA ASP A 122 1.80 2.76 -5.65
C ASP A 122 2.93 3.25 -6.58
N ARG A 123 3.91 2.39 -6.90
CA ARG A 123 5.06 2.73 -7.74
C ARG A 123 4.67 3.21 -9.16
N PRO A 124 3.74 2.56 -9.90
CA PRO A 124 3.27 3.05 -11.19
C PRO A 124 2.74 4.49 -11.11
N ARG A 125 1.86 4.75 -10.14
CA ARG A 125 1.26 6.06 -9.92
C ARG A 125 2.32 7.14 -9.65
N ARG A 126 3.38 6.82 -8.89
CA ARG A 126 4.48 7.77 -8.64
C ARG A 126 5.29 8.06 -9.90
N ALA A 127 5.62 7.02 -10.68
CA ALA A 127 6.28 7.18 -11.97
C ALA A 127 5.43 8.01 -12.94
N GLU A 128 4.11 7.84 -12.92
CA GLU A 128 3.16 8.61 -13.73
C GLU A 128 3.05 10.08 -13.36
N GLN A 129 3.40 10.45 -12.13
CA GLN A 129 3.35 11.83 -11.64
C GLN A 129 4.68 12.59 -11.86
N LEU A 130 5.71 11.91 -12.34
CA LEU A 130 6.99 12.54 -12.64
C LEU A 130 6.88 13.53 -13.81
N PRO A 131 7.62 14.65 -13.75
CA PRO A 131 7.95 15.44 -14.93
C PRO A 131 8.52 14.57 -16.05
N ASP A 132 8.21 14.90 -17.31
CA ASP A 132 8.60 14.10 -18.48
C ASP A 132 10.11 13.83 -18.54
N SER A 133 10.94 14.83 -18.22
CA SER A 133 12.40 14.66 -18.20
C SER A 133 12.86 13.63 -17.18
N LEU A 134 12.32 13.62 -15.96
CA LEU A 134 12.64 12.61 -14.95
C LEU A 134 12.12 11.23 -15.33
N ARG A 135 10.93 11.17 -15.94
CA ARG A 135 10.37 9.90 -16.43
C ARG A 135 11.26 9.29 -17.52
N GLN A 136 11.77 10.11 -18.44
CA GLN A 136 12.71 9.65 -19.46
C GLN A 136 14.01 9.13 -18.82
N VAL A 137 14.57 9.84 -17.83
CA VAL A 137 15.74 9.36 -17.06
C VAL A 137 15.46 8.00 -16.42
N HIS A 138 14.31 7.85 -15.75
CA HIS A 138 13.92 6.59 -15.12
C HIS A 138 13.85 5.45 -16.14
N ARG A 139 13.17 5.67 -17.28
CA ARG A 139 13.07 4.67 -18.36
C ARG A 139 14.42 4.31 -18.94
N ALA A 140 15.29 5.30 -19.19
CA ALA A 140 16.64 5.07 -19.69
C ALA A 140 17.47 4.19 -18.74
N ILE A 141 17.34 4.40 -17.42
CA ILE A 141 18.00 3.57 -16.41
C ILE A 141 17.50 2.12 -16.49
N LEU A 142 16.17 1.92 -16.49
CA LEU A 142 15.56 0.59 -16.53
C LEU A 142 15.91 -0.16 -17.83
N GLN A 143 15.87 0.52 -18.97
CA GLN A 143 16.23 -0.04 -20.27
C GLN A 143 17.71 -0.40 -20.34
N HIS A 144 18.59 0.42 -19.73
CA HIS A 144 20.01 0.11 -19.68
C HIS A 144 20.28 -1.19 -18.90
N PHE A 145 19.69 -1.35 -17.71
CA PHE A 145 19.81 -2.61 -16.95
C PHE A 145 19.33 -3.81 -17.77
N ALA A 146 18.17 -3.70 -18.41
CA ALA A 146 17.61 -4.77 -19.23
C ALA A 146 18.51 -5.14 -20.43
N ALA A 147 19.24 -4.18 -20.98
CA ALA A 147 20.11 -4.39 -22.13
C ALA A 147 21.51 -4.87 -21.75
N THR A 148 22.06 -4.47 -20.60
CA THR A 148 23.48 -4.68 -20.28
C THR A 148 23.73 -5.57 -19.07
N GLY A 149 22.72 -5.81 -18.22
CA GLY A 149 22.91 -6.50 -16.95
C GLY A 149 23.52 -5.64 -15.84
N THR A 150 23.90 -4.39 -16.13
CA THR A 150 24.69 -3.55 -15.23
C THR A 150 24.08 -2.19 -14.96
N ALA A 151 24.50 -1.54 -13.88
CA ALA A 151 24.05 -0.19 -13.56
C ALA A 151 24.64 0.84 -14.53
N PRO A 152 23.83 1.78 -15.06
CA PRO A 152 24.32 2.79 -15.98
C PRO A 152 25.26 3.78 -15.30
N THR A 153 26.27 4.23 -16.04
CA THR A 153 27.09 5.38 -15.68
C THR A 153 26.38 6.70 -16.06
N ASP A 154 26.87 7.83 -15.56
CA ASP A 154 26.35 9.15 -15.97
C ASP A 154 26.40 9.36 -17.50
N PRO A 155 27.48 9.03 -18.21
CA PRO A 155 27.50 9.02 -19.67
C PRO A 155 26.42 8.16 -20.33
N ASP A 156 26.12 6.98 -19.78
CA ASP A 156 25.11 6.07 -20.34
C ASP A 156 23.70 6.70 -20.24
N ILE A 157 23.40 7.30 -19.08
CA ILE A 157 22.12 8.00 -18.86
C ILE A 157 21.98 9.18 -19.81
N ARG A 158 23.02 10.01 -19.95
CA ARG A 158 22.98 11.20 -20.82
C ARG A 158 22.85 10.84 -22.30
N THR A 159 23.58 9.81 -22.74
CA THR A 159 23.53 9.33 -24.13
C THR A 159 22.13 8.87 -24.50
N GLY A 160 21.42 8.21 -23.58
CA GLY A 160 20.04 7.77 -23.79
C GLY A 160 19.00 8.90 -23.92
N LEU A 161 19.35 10.15 -23.58
CA LEU A 161 18.38 11.24 -23.42
C LEU A 161 18.61 12.44 -24.35
N SER A 162 19.72 12.47 -25.11
CA SER A 162 20.10 13.63 -25.95
C SER A 162 20.04 14.98 -25.21
N ALA A 163 20.31 15.00 -23.90
CA ALA A 163 20.15 16.15 -23.03
C ALA A 163 21.51 16.63 -22.48
N ALA A 164 22.12 17.60 -23.17
CA ALA A 164 23.45 18.12 -22.82
C ALA A 164 23.52 18.77 -21.41
N ASP A 165 22.38 19.28 -20.91
CA ASP A 165 22.28 20.02 -19.65
C ASP A 165 21.70 19.18 -18.48
N LEU A 166 21.57 17.86 -18.62
CA LEU A 166 21.02 17.01 -17.57
C LEU A 166 21.97 16.93 -16.36
N ASP A 167 21.51 17.43 -15.20
CA ASP A 167 22.11 17.09 -13.91
C ASP A 167 21.60 15.73 -13.44
N THR A 168 22.30 14.67 -13.84
CA THR A 168 21.98 13.27 -13.48
C THR A 168 21.95 13.06 -11.97
N ALA A 169 22.85 13.68 -11.20
CA ALA A 169 22.87 13.51 -9.76
C ALA A 169 21.62 14.11 -9.11
N LYS A 170 21.13 15.25 -9.61
CA LYS A 170 19.85 15.82 -9.20
C LYS A 170 18.68 14.92 -9.61
N ALA A 171 18.67 14.43 -10.85
CA ALA A 171 17.62 13.54 -11.34
C ALA A 171 17.51 12.26 -10.49
N LEU A 172 18.64 11.61 -10.19
CA LEU A 172 18.67 10.43 -9.31
C LEU A 172 18.14 10.72 -7.91
N ARG A 173 18.47 11.88 -7.32
CA ARG A 173 17.92 12.29 -6.01
C ARG A 173 16.41 12.53 -6.07
N GLU A 174 15.90 13.08 -7.16
CA GLU A 174 14.46 13.30 -7.35
C GLU A 174 13.71 11.98 -7.54
N LEU A 175 14.23 11.07 -8.36
CA LEU A 175 13.70 9.71 -8.49
C LEU A 175 13.76 8.93 -7.16
N ALA A 176 14.81 9.15 -6.36
CA ALA A 176 14.94 8.50 -5.06
C ALA A 176 13.92 8.99 -4.02
N ARG A 177 13.48 10.24 -4.11
CA ARG A 177 12.40 10.77 -3.25
C ARG A 177 11.06 10.10 -3.52
N GLU A 178 10.87 9.60 -4.75
CA GLU A 178 9.67 8.88 -5.15
C GLU A 178 9.78 7.36 -4.96
N ASP A 179 10.92 6.85 -4.45
CA ASP A 179 11.18 5.41 -4.24
C ASP A 179 11.13 4.59 -5.53
N LEU A 180 11.53 5.22 -6.65
CA LEU A 180 11.72 4.59 -7.96
C LEU A 180 13.16 4.08 -8.14
N VAL A 181 14.10 4.81 -7.56
CA VAL A 181 15.49 4.38 -7.38
C VAL A 181 15.87 4.57 -5.92
N ALA A 182 17.01 4.02 -5.51
CA ALA A 182 17.66 4.36 -4.25
C ALA A 182 19.11 4.74 -4.56
N VAL A 183 19.63 5.76 -3.88
CA VAL A 183 21.04 6.16 -3.96
C VAL A 183 21.70 6.17 -2.59
N ASP A 184 23.01 5.92 -2.56
CA ASP A 184 23.83 6.07 -1.36
C ASP A 184 24.24 7.55 -1.13
N SER A 185 25.00 7.80 -0.06
CA SER A 185 25.50 9.14 0.27
C SER A 185 26.47 9.72 -0.76
N ALA A 186 27.07 8.87 -1.60
CA ALA A 186 27.92 9.28 -2.72
C ALA A 186 27.12 9.49 -4.02
N GLY A 187 25.79 9.29 -4.00
CA GLY A 187 24.92 9.42 -5.16
C GLY A 187 24.95 8.23 -6.12
N ARG A 188 25.55 7.10 -5.72
CA ARG A 188 25.55 5.87 -6.54
C ARG A 188 24.24 5.13 -6.35
N LEU A 189 23.77 4.49 -7.43
CA LEU A 189 22.60 3.63 -7.37
C LEU A 189 22.82 2.47 -6.39
N VAL A 190 21.85 2.29 -5.51
CA VAL A 190 21.67 1.14 -4.61
C VAL A 190 20.52 0.26 -5.10
N ALA A 191 19.53 0.86 -5.77
CA ALA A 191 18.44 0.16 -6.43
C ALA A 191 17.92 1.02 -7.60
N ALA A 192 17.45 0.38 -8.65
CA ALA A 192 16.62 1.01 -9.69
C ALA A 192 15.46 0.08 -9.96
N TYR A 193 14.39 0.16 -9.16
CA TYR A 193 13.41 -0.91 -9.06
C TYR A 193 12.79 -1.24 -10.42
N PRO A 194 12.83 -2.51 -10.86
CA PRO A 194 13.09 -3.72 -10.07
C PRO A 194 14.56 -4.17 -9.89
N PHE A 195 15.52 -3.51 -10.52
CA PHE A 195 16.91 -3.95 -10.64
C PHE A 195 17.79 -3.62 -9.42
N SER A 196 18.69 -4.55 -9.14
CA SER A 196 19.81 -4.38 -8.21
C SER A 196 21.11 -4.12 -8.98
N PRO A 197 21.85 -3.03 -8.67
CA PRO A 197 23.19 -2.77 -9.18
C PRO A 197 24.25 -3.82 -8.79
N THR A 198 23.98 -4.58 -7.72
CA THR A 198 24.91 -5.56 -7.15
C THR A 198 24.27 -6.95 -7.12
N PRO A 199 25.07 -8.04 -7.13
CA PRO A 199 24.55 -9.40 -7.05
C PRO A 199 23.59 -9.61 -5.87
N THR A 200 22.46 -10.26 -6.15
CA THR A 200 21.48 -10.72 -5.16
C THR A 200 21.18 -12.21 -5.38
N PRO A 201 20.53 -12.90 -4.43
CA PRO A 201 20.05 -14.26 -4.66
C PRO A 201 19.04 -14.37 -5.82
N HIS A 202 18.38 -13.27 -6.21
CA HIS A 202 17.33 -13.25 -7.22
C HIS A 202 17.91 -12.87 -8.59
N VAL A 203 18.26 -13.87 -9.39
CA VAL A 203 18.81 -13.68 -10.74
C VAL A 203 17.70 -13.85 -11.77
N VAL A 204 17.60 -12.92 -12.73
CA VAL A 204 16.65 -12.98 -13.86
C VAL A 204 17.44 -12.97 -15.16
N SER A 205 17.15 -13.91 -16.04
CA SER A 205 17.75 -14.05 -17.36
C SER A 205 16.72 -13.74 -18.44
N PHE A 206 17.08 -12.81 -19.33
CA PHE A 206 16.35 -12.45 -20.55
C PHE A 206 17.15 -12.90 -21.78
N GLY A 207 17.21 -14.21 -22.00
CA GLY A 207 18.10 -14.79 -23.00
C GLY A 207 19.57 -14.67 -22.55
N ASP A 208 20.37 -13.91 -23.30
CA ASP A 208 21.81 -13.79 -23.04
C ASP A 208 22.18 -12.74 -21.97
N VAL A 209 21.19 -11.97 -21.49
CA VAL A 209 21.41 -10.95 -20.45
C VAL A 209 20.91 -11.47 -19.11
N GLU A 210 21.79 -11.45 -18.11
CA GLU A 210 21.46 -11.72 -16.72
C GLU A 210 21.46 -10.41 -15.91
N VAL A 211 20.43 -10.24 -15.08
CA VAL A 211 20.29 -9.13 -14.13
C VAL A 211 20.02 -9.66 -12.73
N TYR A 212 20.20 -8.79 -11.74
CA TYR A 212 19.81 -9.06 -10.36
C TYR A 212 18.56 -8.27 -9.99
N ALA A 213 17.63 -8.89 -9.29
CA ALA A 213 16.43 -8.24 -8.77
C ALA A 213 16.61 -7.88 -7.28
N MET A 214 15.96 -6.81 -6.83
CA MET A 214 16.01 -6.42 -5.42
C MET A 214 15.25 -7.40 -4.51
N CYS A 215 14.22 -8.07 -5.03
CA CYS A 215 13.42 -9.03 -4.27
C CYS A 215 12.67 -10.02 -5.18
N ALA A 216 11.92 -10.96 -4.58
CA ALA A 216 11.14 -11.95 -5.33
C ALA A 216 10.03 -11.33 -6.20
N ILE A 217 9.30 -10.32 -5.70
CA ILE A 217 8.24 -9.63 -6.48
C ILE A 217 8.86 -8.81 -7.63
N ASP A 218 9.99 -8.16 -7.37
CA ASP A 218 10.76 -7.44 -8.39
C ASP A 218 11.17 -8.38 -9.52
N ALA A 219 11.70 -9.57 -9.18
CA ALA A 219 12.08 -10.58 -10.16
C ALA A 219 10.89 -11.06 -11.02
N LEU A 220 9.73 -11.29 -10.40
CA LEU A 220 8.51 -11.70 -11.10
C LEU A 220 7.93 -10.59 -11.99
N GLY A 221 8.12 -9.32 -11.63
CA GLY A 221 7.58 -8.18 -12.37
C GLY A 221 8.40 -7.79 -13.61
N MET A 222 9.72 -8.00 -13.60
CA MET A 222 10.60 -7.59 -14.70
C MET A 222 10.16 -8.10 -16.09
N PRO A 223 9.76 -9.38 -16.26
CA PRO A 223 9.41 -9.92 -17.59
C PRO A 223 8.15 -9.25 -18.16
N PHE A 224 7.18 -8.90 -17.30
CA PHE A 224 5.99 -8.15 -17.70
C PHE A 224 6.33 -6.70 -18.04
N MET A 225 7.19 -6.04 -17.25
CA MET A 225 7.69 -4.69 -17.56
C MET A 225 8.39 -4.61 -18.92
N LEU A 226 9.11 -5.65 -19.29
CA LEU A 226 9.88 -5.71 -20.55
C LEU A 226 9.09 -6.35 -21.71
N GLY A 227 7.92 -6.92 -21.44
CA GLY A 227 7.14 -7.64 -22.45
C GLY A 227 7.86 -8.85 -23.05
N THR A 228 8.67 -9.56 -22.26
CA THR A 228 9.50 -10.69 -22.71
C THR A 228 9.40 -11.90 -21.77
N ASP A 229 9.76 -13.06 -22.29
CA ASP A 229 9.98 -14.27 -21.49
C ASP A 229 11.24 -14.15 -20.62
N ALA A 230 11.27 -14.88 -19.51
CA ALA A 230 12.43 -14.89 -18.61
C ALA A 230 12.57 -16.19 -17.81
N ALA A 231 13.80 -16.48 -17.40
CA ALA A 231 14.12 -17.49 -16.40
C ALA A 231 14.62 -16.83 -15.11
N ILE A 232 14.04 -17.20 -13.97
CA ILE A 232 14.38 -16.68 -12.65
C ILE A 232 14.97 -17.80 -11.83
N THR A 233 16.10 -17.53 -11.16
CA THR A 233 16.69 -18.42 -10.16
C THR A 233 16.85 -17.70 -8.84
N SER A 234 16.51 -18.39 -7.75
CA SER A 234 16.67 -17.92 -6.38
C SER A 234 16.93 -19.08 -5.42
N ALA A 235 17.04 -18.79 -4.14
CA ALA A 235 17.17 -19.77 -3.08
C ALA A 235 16.26 -19.40 -1.91
N ASP A 236 15.66 -20.43 -1.31
CA ASP A 236 14.89 -20.31 -0.08
C ASP A 236 15.82 -19.87 1.06
N PRO A 237 15.60 -18.69 1.69
CA PRO A 237 16.53 -18.16 2.68
C PRO A 237 16.53 -18.95 4.00
N HIS A 238 15.54 -19.82 4.22
CA HIS A 238 15.48 -20.67 5.40
C HIS A 238 16.27 -21.98 5.21
N THR A 239 16.21 -22.56 4.02
CA THR A 239 16.77 -23.90 3.75
C THR A 239 17.97 -23.92 2.79
N GLY A 240 18.19 -22.83 2.06
CA GLY A 240 19.19 -22.72 0.99
C GLY A 240 18.83 -23.49 -0.29
N GLN A 241 17.68 -24.16 -0.34
CA GLN A 241 17.28 -24.95 -1.50
C GLN A 241 16.86 -24.05 -2.67
N PRO A 242 17.19 -24.44 -3.91
CA PRO A 242 16.93 -23.60 -5.08
C PRO A 242 15.43 -23.48 -5.38
N VAL A 243 15.04 -22.29 -5.82
CA VAL A 243 13.73 -22.00 -6.43
C VAL A 243 13.97 -21.49 -7.85
N ARG A 244 13.25 -22.02 -8.82
CA ARG A 244 13.30 -21.59 -10.22
C ARG A 244 11.91 -21.23 -10.70
N VAL A 245 11.79 -20.15 -11.45
CA VAL A 245 10.55 -19.74 -12.10
C VAL A 245 10.84 -19.49 -13.57
N THR A 246 10.03 -20.04 -14.47
CA THR A 246 10.10 -19.73 -15.91
C THR A 246 8.82 -18.99 -16.29
N ILE A 247 8.96 -17.84 -16.94
CA ILE A 247 7.84 -17.07 -17.47
C ILE A 247 7.90 -17.17 -19.00
N THR A 248 6.85 -17.76 -19.58
CA THR A 248 6.71 -17.97 -21.02
C THR A 248 5.33 -17.52 -21.46
N ASN A 249 5.25 -16.61 -22.44
CA ASN A 249 3.99 -16.02 -22.91
C ASN A 249 3.12 -15.48 -21.75
N GLY A 250 3.76 -14.86 -20.75
CA GLY A 250 3.11 -14.29 -19.57
C GLY A 250 2.63 -15.30 -18.51
N ALA A 251 2.84 -16.61 -18.70
CA ALA A 251 2.50 -17.65 -17.73
C ALA A 251 3.75 -18.08 -16.94
N ALA A 252 3.64 -18.08 -15.60
CA ALA A 252 4.72 -18.49 -14.71
C ALA A 252 4.62 -19.97 -14.31
N THR A 253 5.74 -20.69 -14.38
CA THR A 253 5.87 -22.08 -13.91
C THR A 253 6.96 -22.16 -12.86
N TYR A 254 6.65 -22.76 -11.70
CA TYR A 254 7.53 -22.81 -10.53
C TYR A 254 8.12 -24.20 -10.29
N HIS A 255 9.38 -24.21 -9.87
CA HIS A 255 10.07 -25.40 -9.38
C HIS A 255 10.80 -25.07 -8.05
N PRO A 256 10.46 -25.73 -6.94
CA PRO A 256 9.41 -26.75 -6.80
C PRO A 256 7.99 -26.18 -7.04
N ALA A 257 7.06 -27.04 -7.43
CA ALA A 257 5.68 -26.63 -7.75
C ALA A 257 4.92 -26.04 -6.55
N GLY A 258 5.34 -26.39 -5.33
CA GLY A 258 4.79 -25.83 -4.09
C GLY A 258 5.45 -24.54 -3.62
N ALA A 259 6.32 -23.94 -4.43
CA ALA A 259 7.00 -22.71 -4.06
C ALA A 259 6.00 -21.56 -3.84
N VAL A 260 6.30 -20.72 -2.85
CA VAL A 260 5.50 -19.56 -2.44
C VAL A 260 6.42 -18.36 -2.22
N ILE A 261 5.83 -17.18 -2.04
CA ILE A 261 6.57 -15.96 -1.75
C ILE A 261 6.16 -15.49 -0.36
N VAL A 262 7.13 -15.11 0.48
CA VAL A 262 6.81 -14.30 1.67
C VAL A 262 7.04 -12.86 1.31
N TYR A 263 5.99 -12.05 1.47
CA TYR A 263 6.11 -10.60 1.49
C TYR A 263 6.20 -10.16 2.95
N ALA A 264 7.35 -9.64 3.35
CA ALA A 264 7.55 -9.12 4.70
C ALA A 264 8.18 -7.73 4.68
N ALA A 265 7.89 -6.94 5.72
CA ALA A 265 8.47 -5.62 5.94
C ALA A 265 8.67 -5.33 7.43
N THR A 266 9.55 -4.38 7.74
CA THR A 266 9.83 -3.94 9.13
C THR A 266 8.69 -3.16 9.78
N GLY A 267 7.68 -2.74 9.01
CA GLY A 267 6.62 -1.85 9.51
C GLY A 267 7.05 -0.37 9.58
N GLU A 268 8.31 -0.07 9.28
CA GLU A 268 8.87 1.28 9.37
C GLU A 268 8.66 2.08 8.07
N ALA A 269 8.67 3.40 8.20
CA ALA A 269 8.74 4.31 7.06
C ALA A 269 10.18 4.36 6.53
N GLY A 270 10.34 4.34 5.21
CA GLY A 270 11.66 4.38 4.58
C GLY A 270 11.64 4.03 3.10
N ARG A 271 12.83 3.87 2.52
CA ARG A 271 12.99 3.35 1.15
C ARG A 271 12.61 1.88 1.10
N SER A 272 12.14 1.39 -0.03
CA SER A 272 11.79 -0.04 -0.17
C SER A 272 13.00 -0.95 0.14
N VAL A 273 14.21 -0.54 -0.25
CA VAL A 273 15.46 -1.30 -0.01
C VAL A 273 15.77 -1.48 1.47
N ASP A 274 15.39 -0.52 2.31
CA ASP A 274 15.67 -0.57 3.75
C ASP A 274 14.55 -1.28 4.53
N THR A 275 13.33 -1.29 4.00
CA THR A 275 12.12 -1.66 4.76
C THR A 275 11.52 -2.99 4.36
N CYS A 276 11.67 -3.44 3.11
CA CYS A 276 11.02 -4.66 2.65
C CYS A 276 11.81 -5.51 1.62
N CYS A 277 12.66 -4.94 0.77
CA CYS A 277 13.26 -5.72 -0.33
C CYS A 277 14.08 -6.94 0.16
N SER A 278 14.85 -6.79 1.25
CA SER A 278 15.64 -7.89 1.82
C SER A 278 14.79 -9.00 2.43
N THR A 279 13.51 -8.72 2.72
CA THR A 279 12.59 -9.61 3.42
C THR A 279 11.49 -10.19 2.51
N ILE A 280 11.45 -9.81 1.22
CA ILE A 280 10.54 -10.36 0.22
C ILE A 280 11.26 -11.44 -0.59
N ASN A 281 11.01 -12.72 -0.29
CA ASN A 281 11.79 -13.84 -0.81
C ASN A 281 10.93 -15.01 -1.29
N PHE A 282 11.48 -15.84 -2.17
CA PHE A 282 10.92 -17.13 -2.56
C PHE A 282 11.18 -18.19 -1.48
N PHE A 283 10.26 -19.12 -1.32
CA PHE A 283 10.38 -20.27 -0.44
C PHE A 283 9.98 -21.54 -1.19
N THR A 284 10.63 -22.65 -0.89
CA THR A 284 10.36 -23.95 -1.54
C THR A 284 8.98 -24.51 -1.21
N SER A 285 8.40 -24.09 -0.09
CA SER A 285 7.08 -24.52 0.37
C SER A 285 6.46 -23.53 1.36
N ALA A 286 5.14 -23.61 1.54
CA ALA A 286 4.42 -22.90 2.61
C ALA A 286 4.94 -23.26 4.01
N SER A 287 5.39 -24.49 4.24
CA SER A 287 5.97 -24.90 5.53
C SER A 287 7.31 -24.22 5.80
N SER A 288 8.19 -24.11 4.80
CA SER A 288 9.45 -23.37 4.91
C SER A 288 9.21 -21.89 5.17
N ALA A 289 8.27 -21.29 4.42
CA ALA A 289 7.83 -19.91 4.62
C ALA A 289 7.34 -19.66 6.06
N GLN A 290 6.48 -20.53 6.58
CA GLN A 290 5.96 -20.38 7.95
C GLN A 290 7.03 -20.53 9.02
N ALA A 291 7.98 -21.46 8.83
CA ALA A 291 9.11 -21.63 9.73
C ALA A 291 10.00 -20.37 9.76
N TRP A 292 10.26 -19.79 8.58
CA TRP A 292 10.98 -18.52 8.47
C TRP A 292 10.22 -17.36 9.12
N ILE A 293 8.92 -17.20 8.89
CA ILE A 293 8.10 -16.15 9.52
C ILE A 293 8.14 -16.28 11.04
N THR A 294 8.02 -17.49 11.57
CA THR A 294 8.08 -17.76 13.02
C THR A 294 9.42 -17.37 13.62
N ALA A 295 10.51 -17.54 12.87
CA ALA A 295 11.85 -17.14 13.28
C ALA A 295 12.09 -15.62 13.21
N HIS A 296 11.19 -14.85 12.57
CA HIS A 296 11.31 -13.39 12.40
C HIS A 296 10.05 -12.66 12.91
N PRO A 297 9.73 -12.76 14.23
CA PRO A 297 8.48 -12.22 14.79
C PRO A 297 8.38 -10.68 14.76
N ASN A 298 9.48 -9.98 14.47
CA ASN A 298 9.53 -8.53 14.36
C ASN A 298 9.13 -8.01 12.96
N LEU A 299 8.90 -8.89 11.99
CA LEU A 299 8.46 -8.51 10.65
C LEU A 299 6.95 -8.67 10.49
N ALA A 300 6.31 -7.70 9.85
CA ALA A 300 4.96 -7.85 9.35
C ALA A 300 5.02 -8.67 8.05
N ALA A 301 4.63 -9.95 8.11
CA ALA A 301 4.77 -10.89 7.01
C ALA A 301 3.41 -11.43 6.52
N THR A 302 3.33 -11.73 5.24
CA THR A 302 2.21 -12.42 4.60
C THR A 302 2.77 -13.38 3.55
N VAL A 303 2.19 -14.59 3.47
CA VAL A 303 2.51 -15.55 2.42
C VAL A 303 1.61 -15.25 1.22
N LEU A 304 2.21 -15.09 0.05
CA LEU A 304 1.53 -14.96 -1.22
C LEU A 304 1.65 -16.28 -1.98
N ASP A 305 0.55 -16.73 -2.57
CA ASP A 305 0.59 -17.78 -3.57
C ASP A 305 1.21 -17.29 -4.90
N GLN A 306 1.37 -18.20 -5.86
CA GLN A 306 2.03 -17.93 -7.13
C GLN A 306 1.27 -16.88 -7.97
N ASP A 307 -0.06 -17.00 -8.05
CA ASP A 307 -0.89 -16.09 -8.85
C ASP A 307 -0.94 -14.69 -8.23
N GLN A 308 -1.06 -14.61 -6.89
CA GLN A 308 -0.98 -13.36 -6.15
C GLN A 308 0.36 -12.66 -6.36
N ALA A 309 1.47 -13.40 -6.28
CA ALA A 309 2.80 -12.84 -6.44
C ALA A 309 3.07 -12.36 -7.88
N VAL A 310 2.64 -13.12 -8.88
CA VAL A 310 2.75 -12.74 -10.30
C VAL A 310 1.89 -11.51 -10.60
N THR A 311 0.64 -11.50 -10.13
CA THR A 311 -0.28 -10.37 -10.31
C THR A 311 0.30 -9.11 -9.67
N LEU A 312 0.81 -9.22 -8.45
CA LEU A 312 1.44 -8.11 -7.75
C LEU A 312 2.67 -7.56 -8.51
N GLY A 313 3.55 -8.45 -8.99
CA GLY A 313 4.69 -8.04 -9.80
C GLY A 313 4.27 -7.34 -11.09
N ARG A 314 3.26 -7.87 -11.78
CA ARG A 314 2.70 -7.26 -12.98
C ARG A 314 2.16 -5.86 -12.70
N ASP A 315 1.29 -5.73 -11.70
CA ASP A 315 0.64 -4.46 -11.34
C ASP A 315 1.65 -3.36 -11.00
N ILE A 316 2.76 -3.72 -10.32
CA ILE A 316 3.79 -2.75 -9.91
C ILE A 316 4.68 -2.31 -11.08
N PHE A 317 4.97 -3.20 -12.04
CA PHE A 317 6.08 -2.99 -12.97
C PHE A 317 5.69 -2.89 -14.45
N GLU A 318 4.63 -3.58 -14.90
CA GLU A 318 4.18 -3.55 -16.30
C GLU A 318 3.96 -2.11 -16.82
N PRO A 319 3.36 -1.18 -16.06
CA PRO A 319 3.10 0.17 -16.57
C PRO A 319 4.35 1.07 -16.69
N LEU A 320 5.51 0.69 -16.12
CA LEU A 320 6.64 1.62 -15.97
C LEU A 320 7.30 1.98 -17.30
N LEU A 321 7.32 1.04 -18.26
CA LEU A 321 7.90 1.21 -19.60
C LEU A 321 6.86 1.38 -20.71
N ALA A 322 5.57 1.31 -20.39
CA ALA A 322 4.46 1.42 -21.35
C ALA A 322 4.31 2.81 -21.99
#